data_AF-A0AAV4EFD7-F1
#
_entry.id   AF-A0AAV4EFD7-F1
#
_cell.length_a   1.000
_cell.length_b   1.000
_cell.length_c   1.000
_cell.angle_alpha   90.00
_cell.angle_beta   90.00
_cell.angle_gamma   90.00
#
_symmetry.space_group_name_H-M   'P 1'
#
loop_
_entity.id
_entity.type
_entity.pdbx_description
1 polymer ?
#
loop_
_entity_poly.entity_id
_entity_poly.type
_entity_poly.pdbx_seq_one_letter_code
_entity_poly.pdbx_strand_id
1 'polypeptide(L)'
;MTSTYYVQNTLSQVKSVINEQRPKVSTLRTLLLHDNAGPHKARATTQLLRELGIQVLPHPAYSPNLAPCDFWLFPILKDRLAGRKFDCTQGLTKAVNLELPTIPEEDYQGVFWKWQIRLKRCIESHGEYFEGL
;
A
#
# COMPACT_ATOMS: atom_id res chain seq x y z
N MET A 1 -1.69 -9.26 -12.51
CA MET A 1 -0.50 -8.42 -12.71
C MET A 1 0.74 -9.31 -12.79
N THR A 2 1.72 -9.04 -13.65
CA THR A 2 2.99 -9.78 -13.74
C THR A 2 4.11 -9.04 -13.00
N SER A 3 5.22 -9.72 -12.68
CA SER A 3 6.39 -9.06 -12.08
C SER A 3 6.97 -7.99 -12.99
N THR A 4 7.04 -8.25 -14.30
CA THR A 4 7.52 -7.28 -15.30
C THR A 4 6.67 -6.02 -15.29
N TYR A 5 5.35 -6.17 -15.28
CA TYR A 5 4.45 -5.02 -15.22
C TYR A 5 4.65 -4.23 -13.92
N TYR A 6 4.72 -4.91 -12.78
CA TYR A 6 4.90 -4.29 -11.47
C TYR A 6 6.22 -3.48 -11.38
N VAL A 7 7.31 -4.04 -11.91
CA VAL A 7 8.62 -3.36 -11.97
C VAL A 7 8.56 -2.14 -12.90
N GLN A 8 8.09 -2.33 -14.13
CA GLN A 8 8.19 -1.32 -15.19
C GLN A 8 7.16 -0.21 -15.10
N ASN A 9 5.98 -0.48 -14.55
CA ASN A 9 4.86 0.46 -14.55
C ASN A 9 4.40 0.88 -13.15
N THR A 10 4.81 0.18 -12.09
CA THR A 10 4.42 0.54 -10.71
C THR A 10 5.63 1.06 -9.93
N LEU A 11 6.64 0.22 -9.68
CA LEU A 11 7.80 0.61 -8.86
C LEU A 11 8.64 1.72 -9.49
N SER A 12 8.76 1.73 -10.83
CA SER A 12 9.43 2.81 -11.57
C SER A 12 8.77 4.18 -11.34
N GLN A 13 7.44 4.23 -11.35
CA GLN A 13 6.67 5.46 -11.11
C GLN A 13 6.79 5.90 -9.64
N VAL A 14 6.66 4.95 -8.71
CA VAL A 14 6.85 5.21 -7.28
C VAL A 14 8.23 5.81 -7.00
N LYS A 15 9.29 5.29 -7.65
CA LYS A 15 10.63 5.86 -7.56
C LYS A 15 10.67 7.32 -8.01
N SER A 16 10.08 7.64 -9.17
CA SER A 16 10.04 9.03 -9.67
C SER A 16 9.36 9.95 -8.67
N VAL A 17 8.17 9.56 -8.20
CA VAL A 17 7.38 10.36 -7.27
C VAL A 17 8.08 10.55 -5.93
N ILE A 18 8.75 9.52 -5.37
CA ILE A 18 9.52 9.66 -4.13
C ILE A 18 10.67 10.66 -4.32
N ASN A 19 11.39 10.59 -5.44
CA ASN A 19 12.49 11.50 -5.72
C ASN A 19 11.99 12.95 -5.90
N GLU A 20 10.83 13.14 -6.53
CA GLU A 20 10.23 14.45 -6.74
C GLU A 20 9.66 15.06 -5.45
N GLN A 21 8.90 14.28 -4.67
CA GLN A 21 8.23 14.79 -3.47
C GLN A 21 9.13 14.81 -2.23
N ARG A 22 10.17 13.96 -2.20
CA ARG A 22 11.07 13.81 -1.06
C ARG A 22 12.53 13.82 -1.52
N PRO A 23 13.01 14.88 -2.19
CA PRO A 23 14.35 14.92 -2.79
C PRO A 23 15.49 14.79 -1.77
N LYS A 24 15.22 15.08 -0.49
CA LYS A 24 16.16 14.97 0.63
C LYS A 24 16.13 13.61 1.33
N VAL A 25 15.14 12.77 1.04
CA VAL A 25 15.01 11.43 1.63
C VAL A 25 15.67 10.46 0.67
N SER A 26 16.80 9.90 1.08
CA SER A 26 17.41 8.79 0.35
C SER A 26 16.43 7.62 0.28
N THR A 27 16.32 6.99 -0.88
CA THR A 27 15.55 5.75 -1.04
C THR A 27 16.04 4.64 -0.10
N LEU A 28 17.29 4.71 0.38
CA LEU A 28 17.86 3.86 1.44
C LEU A 28 17.10 3.94 2.77
N ARG A 29 16.34 5.03 3.01
CA ARG A 29 15.50 5.21 4.20
C ARG A 29 14.03 4.85 3.95
N THR A 30 13.71 4.30 2.78
CA THR A 30 12.33 3.96 2.42
C THR A 30 12.03 2.53 2.83
N LEU A 31 10.97 2.38 3.63
CA LEU A 31 10.38 1.10 3.98
C LEU A 31 9.14 0.87 3.10
N LEU A 32 9.07 -0.28 2.43
CA LEU A 32 7.94 -0.69 1.61
C LEU A 32 7.16 -1.80 2.33
N LEU A 33 5.86 -1.58 2.51
CA LEU A 33 4.91 -2.61 2.93
C LEU A 33 4.03 -2.98 1.73
N HIS A 34 4.10 -4.24 1.31
CA HIS A 34 3.22 -4.82 0.30
C HIS A 34 2.93 -6.28 0.64
N ASP A 35 1.90 -6.85 0.02
CA ASP A 35 1.52 -8.25 0.24
C ASP A 35 2.48 -9.22 -0.49
N ASN A 36 2.37 -10.49 -0.13
CA ASN A 36 3.23 -11.56 -0.63
C ASN A 36 2.81 -12.13 -2.00
N ALA A 37 2.11 -11.35 -2.83
CA ALA A 37 1.69 -11.76 -4.16
C ALA A 37 2.91 -12.21 -5.01
N GLY A 38 2.70 -13.20 -5.90
CA GLY A 38 3.75 -13.76 -6.74
C GLY A 38 4.63 -12.71 -7.45
N PRO A 39 4.04 -11.69 -8.11
CA PRO A 39 4.79 -10.58 -8.71
C PRO A 39 5.67 -9.81 -7.73
N HIS A 40 5.23 -9.61 -6.49
CA HIS A 40 5.94 -8.82 -5.48
C HIS A 40 7.19 -9.53 -4.94
N LYS A 41 7.15 -10.87 -4.92
CA LYS A 41 8.27 -11.73 -4.48
C LYS A 41 9.17 -12.20 -5.62
N ALA A 42 8.82 -11.88 -6.86
CA ALA A 42 9.59 -12.33 -8.02
C ALA A 42 11.02 -11.76 -8.00
N ARG A 43 11.98 -12.52 -8.53
CA ARG A 43 13.40 -12.14 -8.58
C ARG A 43 13.62 -10.76 -9.20
N ALA A 44 12.94 -10.44 -10.29
CA ALA A 44 13.05 -9.13 -10.94
C ALA A 44 12.63 -7.98 -10.01
N THR A 45 11.58 -8.19 -9.23
CA THR A 45 11.06 -7.21 -8.27
C THR A 45 11.98 -7.04 -7.09
N THR A 46 12.44 -8.13 -6.48
CA THR A 46 13.35 -8.06 -5.33
C THR A 46 14.71 -7.49 -5.72
N GLN A 47 15.18 -7.78 -6.94
CA GLN A 47 16.39 -7.18 -7.50
C GLN A 47 16.25 -5.66 -7.65
N LEU A 48 15.18 -5.18 -8.29
CA LEU A 48 14.96 -3.73 -8.43
C LEU A 48 14.88 -3.04 -7.06
N LEU A 49 14.10 -3.59 -6.12
CA LEU A 49 13.97 -2.99 -4.79
C LEU A 49 15.31 -2.87 -4.06
N ARG A 50 16.19 -3.87 -4.21
CA ARG A 50 17.58 -3.83 -3.72
C ARG A 50 18.41 -2.75 -4.40
N GLU A 51 18.36 -2.65 -5.73
CA GLU A 51 19.08 -1.61 -6.49
C GLU A 51 18.61 -0.20 -6.12
N LEU A 52 17.34 -0.04 -5.76
CA LEU A 52 16.78 1.20 -5.25
C LEU A 52 17.09 1.45 -3.78
N GLY A 53 17.62 0.47 -3.04
CA GLY A 53 17.85 0.59 -1.61
C GLY A 53 16.57 0.58 -0.76
N ILE A 54 15.43 0.19 -1.34
CA ILE A 54 14.15 0.15 -0.64
C ILE A 54 14.08 -1.15 0.17
N GLN A 55 13.89 -1.02 1.47
CA GLN A 55 13.75 -2.18 2.36
C GLN A 55 12.28 -2.63 2.39
N VAL A 56 12.04 -3.90 2.06
CA VAL A 56 10.71 -4.51 2.17
C VAL A 56 10.49 -4.98 3.60
N LEU A 57 9.38 -4.57 4.19
CA LEU A 57 8.94 -5.03 5.50
C LEU A 57 8.31 -6.43 5.39
N PRO A 58 8.56 -7.33 6.38
CA PRO A 58 7.91 -8.62 6.39
C PRO A 58 6.39 -8.44 6.52
N HIS A 59 5.65 -9.16 5.68
CA HIS A 59 4.19 -9.22 5.74
C HIS A 59 3.77 -10.69 5.79
N PRO A 60 2.89 -11.10 6.70
CA PRO A 60 2.37 -12.47 6.73
C PRO A 60 1.43 -12.75 5.55
N ALA A 61 1.28 -14.02 5.18
CA ALA A 61 0.34 -14.41 4.13
C ALA A 61 -1.12 -14.27 4.62
N TYR A 62 -2.04 -13.89 3.73
CA TYR A 62 -3.46 -13.77 4.01
C TYR A 62 -3.82 -12.81 5.16
N SER A 63 -3.06 -11.72 5.35
CA SER A 63 -3.27 -10.78 6.46
C SER A 63 -3.70 -9.38 5.98
N PRO A 64 -4.85 -9.24 5.30
CA PRO A 64 -5.34 -7.94 4.87
C PRO A 64 -5.62 -7.00 6.05
N ASN A 65 -5.97 -7.54 7.23
CA ASN A 65 -6.11 -6.79 8.48
C ASN A 65 -4.81 -6.11 8.95
N LEU A 66 -3.66 -6.45 8.37
CA LEU A 66 -2.34 -5.86 8.65
C LEU A 66 -1.82 -4.97 7.51
N ALA A 67 -2.55 -4.84 6.41
CA ALA A 67 -2.19 -3.98 5.29
C ALA A 67 -3.00 -2.66 5.36
N PRO A 68 -2.35 -1.49 5.55
CA PRO A 68 -3.04 -0.19 5.63
C PRO A 68 -3.95 0.12 4.43
N CYS A 69 -3.57 -0.33 3.24
CA CYS A 69 -4.42 -0.18 2.06
C CYS A 69 -5.76 -0.93 2.22
N ASP A 70 -5.72 -2.15 2.75
CA ASP A 70 -6.89 -3.02 2.86
C ASP A 70 -7.81 -2.63 4.03
N PHE A 71 -7.25 -2.35 5.22
CA PHE A 71 -8.08 -2.05 6.40
C PHE A 71 -8.49 -0.59 6.52
N TRP A 72 -7.86 0.33 5.78
CA TRP A 72 -8.11 1.78 5.92
C TRP A 72 -8.38 2.50 4.59
N LEU A 73 -7.45 2.46 3.63
CA LEU A 73 -7.60 3.26 2.41
C LEU A 73 -8.78 2.81 1.53
N PHE A 74 -8.85 1.52 1.22
CA PHE A 74 -9.90 0.98 0.35
C PHE A 74 -11.30 1.10 0.96
N PRO A 75 -11.52 0.88 2.27
CA PRO A 75 -12.80 1.20 2.91
C PRO A 75 -13.23 2.65 2.72
N ILE A 76 -12.33 3.62 2.94
CA ILE A 76 -12.64 5.05 2.74
C ILE A 76 -13.04 5.33 1.28
N LEU A 77 -12.26 4.83 0.32
CA LEU A 77 -12.56 5.02 -1.09
C LEU A 77 -13.87 4.35 -1.51
N LYS A 78 -14.15 3.13 -1.00
CA LYS A 78 -15.41 2.42 -1.27
C LYS A 78 -16.61 3.19 -0.74
N ASP A 79 -16.51 3.75 0.47
CA ASP A 79 -17.57 4.54 1.08
C ASP A 79 -17.83 5.84 0.28
N ARG A 80 -16.78 6.60 -0.03
CA ARG A 80 -16.89 7.87 -0.78
C ARG A 80 -17.41 7.69 -2.21
N LEU A 81 -17.11 6.56 -2.82
CA LEU A 81 -17.53 6.22 -4.19
C LEU A 81 -18.79 5.35 -4.21
N ALA A 82 -19.38 5.03 -3.05
CA ALA A 82 -20.56 4.18 -2.97
C ALA A 82 -21.72 4.76 -3.78
N GLY A 83 -22.43 3.89 -4.50
CA GLY A 83 -23.57 4.27 -5.35
C GLY A 83 -23.21 4.97 -6.66
N ARG A 84 -21.95 5.39 -6.88
CA ARG A 84 -21.51 5.95 -8.17
C ARG A 84 -21.34 4.84 -9.20
N LYS A 85 -21.82 5.07 -10.42
CA LYS A 85 -21.61 4.20 -11.58
C LYS A 85 -20.60 4.84 -12.53
N PHE A 86 -19.70 4.03 -13.07
CA PHE A 86 -18.68 4.48 -14.01
C PHE A 86 -18.77 3.64 -15.27
N ASP A 87 -18.83 4.29 -16.42
CA ASP A 87 -18.96 3.61 -17.72
C ASP A 87 -17.62 2.99 -18.18
N CYS A 88 -16.51 3.44 -17.62
CA CYS A 88 -15.18 2.93 -17.94
C CYS A 88 -14.19 3.07 -16.77
N THR A 89 -13.08 2.34 -16.87
CA THR A 89 -12.00 2.37 -15.88
C THR A 89 -11.35 3.75 -15.74
N GLN A 90 -11.24 4.52 -16.83
CA GLN A 90 -10.71 5.89 -16.79
C GLN A 90 -11.58 6.82 -15.94
N GLY A 91 -12.92 6.67 -16.02
CA GLY A 91 -13.85 7.41 -15.18
C GLY A 91 -13.66 7.09 -13.71
N LEU A 92 -13.54 5.80 -13.37
CA LEU A 92 -13.23 5.35 -12.01
C LEU A 92 -11.87 5.88 -11.53
N THR A 93 -10.81 5.76 -12.33
CA THR A 93 -9.47 6.27 -12.00
C THR A 93 -9.50 7.77 -11.73
N LYS A 94 -10.22 8.55 -12.55
CA LYS A 94 -10.38 9.98 -12.33
C LYS A 94 -11.09 10.27 -11.01
N ALA A 95 -12.17 9.55 -10.71
CA ALA A 95 -12.89 9.71 -9.44
C ALA A 95 -11.99 9.38 -8.23
N VAL A 96 -11.26 8.27 -8.26
CA VAL A 96 -10.30 7.91 -7.21
C VAL A 96 -9.25 9.01 -7.02
N ASN A 97 -8.67 9.51 -8.11
CA ASN A 97 -7.65 10.58 -8.05
C ASN A 97 -8.20 11.92 -7.52
N LEU A 98 -9.52 12.15 -7.61
CA LEU A 98 -10.16 13.31 -7.01
C LEU A 98 -10.46 13.10 -5.51
N GLU A 99 -10.72 11.87 -5.07
CA GLU A 99 -10.98 11.56 -3.66
C GLU A 99 -9.71 11.43 -2.81
N LEU A 100 -8.60 10.92 -3.37
CA LEU A 100 -7.34 10.76 -2.64
C LEU A 100 -6.81 12.05 -1.97
N PRO A 101 -6.78 13.22 -2.63
CA PRO A 101 -6.29 14.46 -2.01
C PRO A 101 -7.25 15.07 -0.98
N THR A 102 -8.50 14.58 -0.89
CA THR A 102 -9.45 15.03 0.14
C THR A 102 -9.35 14.21 1.43
N ILE A 103 -8.46 13.21 1.49
CA ILE A 103 -8.09 12.54 2.73
C ILE A 103 -7.06 13.42 3.46
N PRO A 104 -7.32 13.85 4.70
CA PRO A 104 -6.39 14.69 5.47
C PRO A 104 -5.03 14.02 5.68
N GLU A 105 -3.96 14.82 5.74
CA GLU A 105 -2.60 14.30 5.94
C GLU A 105 -2.47 13.56 7.28
N GLU A 106 -3.13 14.06 8.32
CA GLU A 106 -3.19 13.45 9.65
C GLU A 106 -3.78 12.04 9.63
N ASP A 107 -4.68 11.72 8.69
CA ASP A 107 -5.22 10.37 8.54
C ASP A 107 -4.19 9.42 7.93
N TYR A 108 -3.41 9.88 6.94
CA TYR A 108 -2.29 9.12 6.38
C TYR A 108 -1.19 8.87 7.42
N GLN A 109 -0.95 9.81 8.34
CA GLN A 109 -0.01 9.60 9.43
C GLN A 109 -0.61 8.66 10.50
N GLY A 110 -1.88 8.89 10.86
CA GLY A 110 -2.60 8.13 11.88
C GLY A 110 -2.80 6.65 11.53
N VAL A 111 -2.86 6.28 10.25
CA VAL A 111 -2.98 4.86 9.86
C VAL A 111 -1.77 4.04 10.30
N PHE A 112 -0.56 4.60 10.36
CA PHE A 112 0.63 3.87 10.82
C PHE A 112 0.59 3.59 12.33
N TRP A 113 -0.02 4.48 13.11
CA TRP A 113 -0.30 4.20 14.53
C TRP A 113 -1.32 3.07 14.68
N LYS A 114 -2.42 3.10 13.91
CA LYS A 114 -3.42 2.02 13.87
C LYS A 114 -2.79 0.69 13.43
N TRP A 115 -1.85 0.73 12.50
CA TRP A 115 -1.09 -0.44 12.05
C TRP A 115 -0.27 -1.05 13.18
N GLN A 116 0.42 -0.24 14.00
CA GLN A 116 1.14 -0.73 15.18
C GLN A 116 0.21 -1.39 16.21
N ILE A 117 -0.97 -0.84 16.43
CA ILE A 117 -1.99 -1.44 17.32
C ILE A 117 -2.44 -2.80 16.77
N ARG A 118 -2.72 -2.89 15.46
CA ARG A 118 -3.12 -4.13 14.79
C ARG A 118 -2.03 -5.20 14.87
N LEU A 119 -0.76 -4.82 14.72
CA LEU A 119 0.36 -5.75 14.91
C LEU A 119 0.38 -6.31 16.33
N LYS A 120 0.18 -5.48 17.37
CA LYS A 120 0.10 -5.94 18.76
C LYS A 120 -1.06 -6.92 18.98
N ARG A 121 -2.25 -6.59 18.46
CA ARG A 121 -3.42 -7.48 18.53
C ARG A 121 -3.18 -8.83 17.84
N CYS A 122 -2.48 -8.84 16.70
CA CYS A 122 -2.08 -10.07 16.03
C CYS A 122 -1.19 -10.95 16.93
N ILE A 123 -0.26 -10.34 17.67
CA ILE A 123 0.61 -11.07 18.61
C ILE A 123 -0.21 -11.61 19.78
N GLU A 124 -1.07 -10.80 20.37
CA GLU A 124 -1.97 -11.18 21.48
C GLU A 124 -2.95 -12.28 21.07
N SER A 125 -3.35 -12.30 19.81
CA SER A 125 -4.24 -13.33 19.23
C SER A 125 -3.47 -14.55 18.71
N HIS A 126 -2.16 -14.66 18.99
CA HIS A 126 -1.32 -15.76 18.51
C HIS A 126 -1.35 -15.97 16.99
N GLY A 127 -1.56 -14.90 16.21
CA GLY A 127 -1.65 -14.96 14.75
C GLY A 127 -3.07 -15.13 14.20
N GLU A 128 -4.08 -15.35 15.05
CA GLU A 128 -5.47 -15.44 14.63
C GLU A 128 -6.04 -14.08 14.21
N TYR A 129 -7.12 -14.12 13.40
CA TYR A 129 -7.87 -12.93 13.05
C TYR A 129 -8.57 -12.34 14.28
N PHE A 130 -8.51 -11.00 14.43
CA PHE A 130 -9.02 -10.27 15.59
C PHE A 130 -10.13 -9.26 15.25
N GLU A 131 -10.63 -9.25 14.02
CA GLU A 131 -11.72 -8.39 13.57
C GLU A 131 -12.91 -9.24 13.16
N GLY A 132 -14.01 -9.17 13.91
CA GLY A 132 -15.18 -10.04 13.72
C GLY A 132 -15.72 -10.72 14.98
N LEU A 133 -15.39 -10.23 16.19
CA LEU A 133 -16.12 -10.50 17.44
C LEU A 133 -16.99 -9.31 17.80
#